data_AF-A0AAJ5F6J7-F1
#
_entry.id   AF-A0AAJ5F6J7-F1
#
_cell.length_a   1.000
_cell.length_b   1.000
_cell.length_c   1.000
_cell.angle_alpha   90.00
_cell.angle_beta   90.00
_cell.angle_gamma   90.00
#
_symmetry.space_group_name_H-M   'P 1'
#
loop_
_entity.id
_entity.type
_entity.pdbx_description
1 polymer ?
#
loop_
_entity_poly.entity_id
_entity_poly.type
_entity_poly.pdbx_seq_one_letter_code
_entity_poly.pdbx_strand_id
1 'polypeptide(L)'
;MDEHGGEARTYAIDEDLILKVQRPPRRRPRTSLKKEALFLRHLEGVEWVNVPRVLGHRSTDSGTEYTLLTRMPGVAVRDADLTGEARPQALFDLGVMLRRVHGMEQAPLLASRLFPRDHTPADVRIRFGELFGDALALVESRPDLWNLPFLAR
;
A
#
# COMPACT_ATOMS: atom_id res chain seq x y z
N MET A 1 -8.02 5.76 20.48
CA MET A 1 -7.33 4.83 19.55
C MET A 1 -8.43 4.29 18.69
N ASP A 2 -8.47 4.74 17.45
CA ASP A 2 -9.77 4.85 16.77
C ASP A 2 -9.93 3.79 15.67
N GLU A 3 -8.81 3.17 15.24
CA GLU A 3 -8.83 2.02 14.35
C GLU A 3 -7.59 1.12 14.51
N HIS A 4 -7.80 -0.19 14.35
CA HIS A 4 -6.75 -1.20 14.28
C HIS A 4 -6.64 -1.75 12.85
N GLY A 5 -5.89 -1.05 11.99
CA GLY A 5 -5.43 -1.63 10.74
C GLY A 5 -4.33 -2.68 10.99
N GLY A 6 -4.13 -3.59 10.03
CA GLY A 6 -3.06 -4.60 10.12
C GLY A 6 -1.65 -4.00 10.13
N GLU A 7 -1.47 -2.77 9.64
CA GLU A 7 -0.17 -2.18 9.31
C GLU A 7 0.23 -0.99 10.18
N ALA A 8 -0.74 -0.18 10.61
CA ALA A 8 -0.52 1.02 11.40
C ALA A 8 -1.63 1.18 12.44
N ARG A 9 -1.30 1.89 13.52
CA ARG A 9 -2.26 2.41 14.49
C ARG A 9 -2.62 3.83 14.08
N THR A 10 -3.90 4.16 14.12
CA THR A 10 -4.42 5.49 13.76
C THR A 10 -4.98 6.18 15.01
N TYR A 11 -4.63 7.46 15.17
CA TYR A 11 -5.10 8.32 16.25
C TYR A 11 -5.65 9.61 15.65
N ALA A 12 -6.88 9.99 15.99
CA ALA A 12 -7.32 11.36 15.80
C ALA A 12 -6.64 12.28 16.81
N ILE A 13 -6.13 13.40 16.34
CA ILE A 13 -5.63 14.49 17.18
C ILE A 13 -6.60 15.64 16.97
N ASP A 14 -7.29 16.02 18.04
CA ASP A 14 -8.37 16.99 17.99
C ASP A 14 -9.41 16.64 16.91
N GLU A 15 -9.92 17.64 16.18
CA GLU A 15 -10.94 17.45 15.15
C GLU A 15 -10.36 17.31 13.74
N ASP A 16 -9.16 17.81 13.48
CA ASP A 16 -8.69 18.06 12.10
C ASP A 16 -7.49 17.21 11.68
N LEU A 17 -6.91 16.43 12.59
CA LEU A 17 -5.64 15.76 12.35
C LEU A 17 -5.73 14.26 12.60
N ILE A 18 -4.96 13.51 11.80
CA ILE A 18 -4.82 12.06 11.89
C ILE A 18 -3.34 11.72 11.97
N LEU A 19 -2.93 11.06 13.05
CA LEU A 19 -1.60 10.49 13.21
C LEU A 19 -1.66 8.98 12.96
N LYS A 20 -0.90 8.51 11.96
CA LYS A 20 -0.68 7.10 11.70
C LYS A 20 0.72 6.72 12.18
N VAL A 21 0.82 5.70 13.03
CA VAL A 21 2.09 5.17 13.55
C VAL A 21 2.23 3.72 13.12
N GLN A 22 3.37 3.38 12.51
CA GLN A 22 3.67 2.03 12.08
C GLN A 22 3.75 1.09 13.28
N ARG A 23 3.25 -0.14 13.14
CA ARG A 23 3.38 -1.15 14.18
C ARG A 23 4.79 -1.80 14.14
N PRO A 24 5.44 -2.01 15.30
CA PRO A 24 6.67 -2.81 15.41
C PRO A 24 6.50 -4.25 14.86
N PRO A 25 7.58 -4.94 14.48
CA PRO A 25 7.83 -5.31 13.09
C PRO A 25 7.25 -6.68 12.71
N ARG A 26 6.26 -6.65 11.82
CA ARG A 26 6.48 -7.31 10.53
C ARG A 26 6.43 -6.20 9.49
N ARG A 27 7.59 -5.57 9.22
CA ARG A 27 7.77 -4.84 7.97
C ARG A 27 7.50 -5.86 6.88
N ARG A 28 6.26 -5.93 6.38
CA ARG A 28 6.04 -6.55 5.09
C ARG A 28 6.84 -5.67 4.14
N PRO A 29 7.76 -6.23 3.33
CA PRO A 29 8.58 -5.44 2.42
C PRO A 29 7.78 -4.50 1.49
N ARG A 30 6.47 -4.69 1.42
CA ARG A 30 5.53 -4.08 0.47
C ARG A 30 4.71 -2.91 1.04
N THR A 31 4.70 -2.69 2.36
CA THR A 31 3.86 -1.67 3.00
C THR A 31 4.64 -0.81 4.00
N SER A 32 4.82 0.47 3.64
CA SER A 32 5.50 1.48 4.45
C SER A 32 4.69 2.78 4.46
N LEU A 33 4.73 3.50 5.58
CA LEU A 33 4.10 4.81 5.70
C LEU A 33 4.83 5.84 4.84
N LYS A 34 6.12 5.64 4.56
CA LYS A 34 6.88 6.44 3.58
C LYS A 34 6.28 6.35 2.17
N LYS A 35 5.88 5.14 1.74
CA LYS A 35 5.25 4.92 0.43
C LYS A 35 3.87 5.54 0.36
N GLU A 36 3.06 5.40 1.42
CA GLU A 36 1.76 6.06 1.54
C GLU A 36 1.91 7.59 1.45
N ALA A 37 2.79 8.18 2.26
CA ALA A 37 3.03 9.62 2.26
C ALA A 37 3.47 10.17 0.90
N LEU A 38 4.30 9.41 0.16
CA LEU A 38 4.70 9.80 -1.19
C LEU A 38 3.51 9.73 -2.16
N PHE A 39 2.71 8.67 -2.12
CA PHE A 39 1.56 8.52 -3.02
C PHE A 39 0.47 9.57 -2.77
N LEU A 40 0.19 9.87 -1.50
CA LEU A 40 -0.78 10.90 -1.13
C LEU A 40 -0.35 12.30 -1.60
N ARG A 41 0.94 12.63 -1.51
CA ARG A 41 1.47 13.89 -2.09
C ARG A 41 1.37 13.93 -3.60
N HIS A 42 1.52 12.78 -4.27
CA HIS A 42 1.36 12.69 -5.72
C HIS A 42 -0.11 12.91 -6.14
N LEU A 43 -1.06 12.53 -5.29
CA LEU A 43 -2.50 12.74 -5.49
C LEU A 43 -2.99 14.14 -5.10
N GLU A 44 -2.19 14.91 -4.35
CA GLU A 44 -2.55 16.24 -3.87
C GLU A 44 -2.77 17.20 -5.05
N GLY A 45 -3.95 17.80 -5.13
CA GLY A 45 -4.31 18.74 -6.21
C GLY A 45 -4.85 18.09 -7.48
N VAL A 46 -4.99 16.77 -7.54
CA VAL A 46 -5.69 16.11 -8.67
C VAL A 46 -7.19 16.39 -8.58
N GLU A 47 -7.74 17.00 -9.62
CA GLU A 47 -9.17 17.30 -9.72
C GLU A 47 -10.03 16.05 -9.51
N TRP A 48 -11.10 16.17 -8.71
CA TRP A 48 -12.01 15.06 -8.35
C TRP A 48 -11.41 13.93 -7.52
N VAL A 49 -10.18 14.07 -7.02
CA VAL A 49 -9.55 13.12 -6.10
C VAL A 49 -9.45 13.74 -4.71
N ASN A 50 -10.25 13.21 -3.78
CA ASN A 50 -10.22 13.62 -2.38
C ASN A 50 -9.33 12.66 -1.58
N VAL A 51 -8.19 13.16 -1.11
CA VAL A 51 -7.26 12.44 -0.24
C VAL A 51 -6.83 13.30 0.94
N PRO A 52 -6.39 12.70 2.07
CA PRO A 52 -5.84 13.49 3.15
C PRO A 52 -4.52 14.13 2.71
N ARG A 53 -4.30 15.38 3.14
CA ARG A 53 -3.04 16.08 2.90
C ARG A 53 -1.97 15.60 3.86
N VAL A 54 -0.74 15.42 3.36
CA VAL A 54 0.39 14.99 4.18
C VAL A 54 1.07 16.19 4.82
N LEU A 55 0.87 16.37 6.13
CA LEU A 55 1.50 17.43 6.91
C LEU A 55 2.94 17.06 7.30
N GLY A 56 3.22 15.77 7.49
CA GLY A 56 4.57 15.31 7.82
C GLY A 56 4.71 13.80 7.78
N HIS A 57 5.92 13.33 7.49
CA HIS A 57 6.33 11.93 7.63
C HIS A 57 7.73 11.89 8.23
N ARG A 58 7.96 11.00 9.19
CA ARG A 58 9.24 10.80 9.88
C ARG A 58 9.42 9.34 10.29
N SER A 59 10.66 8.98 10.57
CA SER A 59 11.04 7.74 11.23
C SER A 59 11.77 8.08 12.51
N THR A 60 11.49 7.31 13.56
CA THR A 60 12.30 7.27 14.78
C THR A 60 13.64 6.58 14.51
N ASP A 61 14.59 6.72 15.44
CA ASP A 61 15.88 6.02 15.39
C ASP A 61 15.73 4.49 15.43
N SER A 62 14.65 4.00 16.05
CA SER A 62 14.31 2.57 16.07
C SER A 62 13.67 2.08 14.76
N GLY A 63 13.55 2.94 13.75
CA GLY A 63 12.99 2.59 12.43
C GLY A 63 11.47 2.53 12.37
N THR A 64 10.77 2.94 13.44
CA THR A 64 9.32 3.09 13.45
C THR A 64 8.91 4.35 12.69
N GLU A 65 8.12 4.17 11.63
CA GLU A 65 7.59 5.27 10.81
C GLU A 65 6.32 5.87 11.42
N TYR A 66 6.08 7.15 11.16
CA TYR A 66 4.81 7.82 11.42
C TYR A 66 4.51 8.92 10.41
N THR A 67 3.22 9.14 10.14
CA THR A 67 2.71 10.15 9.21
C THR A 67 1.59 10.95 9.87
N LEU A 68 1.68 12.28 9.77
CA LEU A 68 0.62 13.21 10.17
C LEU A 68 -0.14 13.67 8.92
N LEU A 69 -1.45 13.57 8.96
CA LEU A 69 -2.38 13.81 7.88
C LEU A 69 -3.50 14.76 8.32
N THR A 70 -4.13 15.47 7.39
CA THR A 70 -5.42 16.11 7.66
C THR A 70 -6.52 15.06 7.79
N ARG A 71 -7.50 15.28 8.66
CA ARG A 71 -8.71 14.48 8.72
C ARG A 71 -9.55 14.70 7.47
N MET A 72 -10.10 13.62 6.94
CA MET A 72 -11.13 13.70 5.90
C MET A 72 -12.51 13.73 6.57
N PRO A 73 -13.32 14.78 6.37
CA PRO A 73 -14.70 14.77 6.86
C PRO A 73 -15.53 13.76 6.06
N GLY A 74 -16.45 13.10 6.75
CA GLY A 74 -17.37 12.14 6.13
C GLY A 74 -17.56 10.87 6.95
N VAL A 75 -18.33 9.95 6.38
CA VAL A 75 -18.60 8.62 6.93
C VAL A 75 -18.07 7.57 5.96
N ALA A 76 -17.55 6.45 6.48
CA ALA A 76 -17.14 5.35 5.64
C ALA A 76 -18.36 4.80 4.87
N VAL A 77 -18.20 4.52 3.57
CA VAL A 77 -19.31 4.08 2.70
C VAL A 77 -20.04 2.85 3.24
N ARG A 78 -19.33 1.93 3.91
CA ARG A 78 -19.92 0.74 4.53
C ARG A 78 -20.95 1.07 5.62
N ASP A 79 -20.80 2.23 6.25
CA ASP A 79 -21.61 2.73 7.35
C ASP A 79 -22.62 3.80 6.85
N ALA A 80 -22.63 4.09 5.55
CA ALA A 80 -23.55 5.02 4.91
C ALA A 80 -24.77 4.28 4.35
N ASP A 81 -25.96 4.84 4.57
CA ASP A 81 -27.20 4.33 3.97
C ASP A 81 -27.37 4.89 2.54
N LEU A 82 -26.75 4.23 1.56
CA LEU A 82 -26.82 4.61 0.15
C LEU A 82 -27.97 3.89 -0.55
N THR A 83 -29.14 4.54 -0.63
CA THR A 83 -30.35 4.03 -1.29
C THR A 83 -30.80 4.94 -2.44
N GLY A 84 -31.67 4.41 -3.31
CA GLY A 84 -32.21 5.15 -4.46
C GLY A 84 -31.10 5.68 -5.39
N GLU A 85 -31.23 6.94 -5.80
CA GLU A 85 -30.31 7.64 -6.71
C GLU A 85 -28.91 7.91 -6.10
N ALA A 86 -28.78 7.90 -4.76
CA ALA A 86 -27.49 8.16 -4.11
C ALA A 86 -26.46 7.06 -4.42
N ARG A 87 -26.91 5.80 -4.56
CA ARG A 87 -26.04 4.66 -4.85
C ARG A 87 -25.41 4.71 -6.25
N PRO A 88 -26.17 4.84 -7.36
CA PRO A 88 -25.57 4.94 -8.69
C PRO A 88 -24.71 6.20 -8.83
N GLN A 89 -25.08 7.33 -8.20
CA GLN A 89 -24.24 8.53 -8.21
C GLN A 89 -22.89 8.29 -7.52
N ALA A 90 -22.88 7.69 -6.32
CA ALA A 90 -21.63 7.37 -5.62
C ALA A 90 -20.72 6.43 -6.41
N LEU A 91 -21.29 5.46 -7.13
CA LEU A 91 -20.53 4.55 -8.02
C LEU A 91 -19.96 5.29 -9.23
N PHE A 92 -20.74 6.21 -9.82
CA PHE A 92 -20.27 7.05 -10.92
C PHE A 92 -19.10 7.93 -10.48
N ASP A 93 -19.23 8.61 -9.34
CA ASP A 93 -18.19 9.48 -8.77
C ASP A 93 -16.91 8.68 -8.45
N LEU A 94 -17.07 7.46 -7.88
CA LEU A 94 -15.95 6.54 -7.69
C LEU A 94 -15.27 6.17 -9.01
N GLY A 95 -16.04 5.89 -10.06
CA GLY A 95 -15.51 5.58 -11.39
C GLY A 95 -14.73 6.74 -11.99
N VAL A 96 -15.23 7.98 -11.86
CA VAL A 96 -14.54 9.20 -12.28
C VAL A 96 -13.22 9.35 -11.52
N MET A 97 -13.24 9.24 -10.19
CA MET A 97 -12.05 9.33 -9.36
C MET A 97 -11.01 8.26 -9.73
N LEU A 98 -11.42 7.00 -9.86
CA LEU A 98 -10.52 5.90 -10.25
C LEU A 98 -9.90 6.11 -11.62
N ARG A 99 -10.66 6.61 -12.60
CA ARG A 99 -10.12 6.96 -13.92
C ARG A 99 -9.03 8.02 -13.82
N ARG A 100 -9.22 9.04 -12.98
CA ARG A 100 -8.19 10.09 -12.75
C ARG A 100 -6.94 9.49 -12.13
N VAL A 101 -7.08 8.70 -11.06
CA VAL A 101 -5.96 8.05 -10.37
C VAL A 101 -5.18 7.13 -11.32
N HIS A 102 -5.87 6.32 -12.13
CA HIS A 102 -5.23 5.42 -13.10
C HIS A 102 -4.56 6.15 -14.27
N GLY A 103 -4.99 7.38 -14.58
CA GLY A 103 -4.43 8.21 -15.64
C GLY A 103 -3.22 9.06 -15.21
N MET A 104 -2.80 8.99 -13.94
CA MET A 104 -1.69 9.82 -13.45
C MET A 104 -0.34 9.40 -14.01
N GLU A 105 0.56 10.39 -14.13
CA GLU A 105 1.94 10.14 -14.51
C GLU A 105 2.65 9.27 -13.46
N GLN A 106 3.20 8.14 -13.89
CA GLN A 106 3.86 7.20 -12.99
C GLN A 106 5.36 7.48 -12.80
N ALA A 107 5.98 8.27 -13.68
CA ALA A 107 7.43 8.48 -13.65
C ALA A 107 7.97 8.98 -12.29
N PRO A 108 7.30 9.91 -11.57
CA PRO A 108 7.75 10.33 -10.24
C PRO A 108 7.69 9.20 -9.20
N LEU A 109 6.66 8.36 -9.25
CA LEU A 109 6.50 7.20 -8.36
C LEU A 109 7.59 6.16 -8.63
N LEU A 110 7.88 5.90 -9.92
CA LEU A 110 8.92 4.97 -10.34
C LEU A 110 10.32 5.45 -9.94
N ALA A 111 10.61 6.74 -10.06
CA ALA A 111 11.89 7.32 -9.66
C ALA A 111 12.15 7.18 -8.15
N SER A 112 11.11 7.09 -7.33
CA SER A 112 11.23 6.99 -5.87
C SER A 112 11.84 5.68 -5.35
N ARG A 113 11.82 4.61 -6.15
CA ARG A 113 12.20 3.23 -5.76
C ARG A 113 11.41 2.65 -4.57
N LEU A 114 10.33 3.29 -4.14
CA LEU A 114 9.46 2.80 -3.05
C LEU A 114 8.36 1.84 -3.55
N PHE A 115 8.14 1.79 -4.86
CA PHE A 115 7.14 0.92 -5.48
C PHE A 115 7.85 -0.28 -6.10
N PRO A 116 7.33 -1.50 -5.91
CA PRO A 116 7.97 -2.70 -6.42
C PRO A 116 8.05 -2.63 -7.94
N ARG A 117 9.26 -2.83 -8.45
CA ARG A 117 9.54 -3.04 -9.87
C ARG A 117 10.75 -3.93 -10.01
N ASP A 118 10.71 -4.75 -11.05
CA ASP A 118 11.83 -5.55 -11.47
C ASP A 118 12.70 -4.70 -12.41
N HIS A 119 13.54 -3.82 -11.85
CA HIS A 119 14.41 -2.95 -12.65
C HIS A 119 15.59 -3.72 -13.25
N THR A 120 15.99 -4.80 -12.58
CA THR A 120 17.07 -5.69 -12.94
C THR A 120 16.64 -7.15 -12.80
N PRO A 121 17.33 -8.09 -13.47
CA PRO A 121 17.14 -9.52 -13.22
C PRO A 121 17.43 -9.95 -11.76
N ALA A 122 18.12 -9.12 -10.97
CA ALA A 122 18.32 -9.36 -9.55
C ALA A 122 17.05 -9.04 -8.75
N ASP A 123 16.33 -7.97 -9.08
CA ASP A 123 15.06 -7.61 -8.44
C ASP A 123 13.99 -8.68 -8.63
N VAL A 124 13.93 -9.25 -9.86
CA VAL A 124 13.09 -10.41 -10.19
C VAL A 124 13.43 -11.59 -9.25
N ARG A 125 14.73 -11.91 -9.14
CA ARG A 125 15.21 -13.03 -8.32
C ARG A 125 14.94 -12.82 -6.84
N ILE A 126 15.07 -11.61 -6.32
CA ILE A 126 14.73 -11.29 -4.93
C ILE A 126 13.23 -11.47 -4.71
N ARG A 127 12.39 -10.88 -5.56
CA ARG A 127 10.93 -10.97 -5.46
C ARG A 127 10.44 -12.41 -5.49
N PHE A 128 10.95 -13.22 -6.43
CA PHE A 128 10.56 -14.62 -6.53
C PHE A 128 11.25 -15.51 -5.51
N GLY A 129 12.47 -15.19 -5.10
CA GLY A 129 13.21 -15.92 -4.06
C GLY A 129 12.53 -15.82 -2.70
N GLU A 130 12.01 -14.66 -2.32
CA GLU A 130 11.19 -14.51 -1.10
C GLU A 130 9.86 -15.28 -1.16
N LEU A 131 9.33 -15.50 -2.36
CA LEU A 131 8.05 -16.19 -2.60
C LEU A 131 8.20 -17.71 -2.68
N PHE A 132 9.32 -18.18 -3.24
CA PHE A 132 9.57 -19.59 -3.53
C PHE A 132 10.71 -20.19 -2.69
N GLY A 133 11.32 -19.43 -1.78
CA GLY A 133 12.41 -19.91 -0.93
C GLY A 133 12.04 -21.16 -0.15
N ASP A 134 10.84 -21.18 0.44
CA ASP A 134 10.32 -22.35 1.17
C ASP A 134 10.04 -23.53 0.23
N ALA A 135 9.56 -23.26 -0.99
CA ALA A 135 9.33 -24.29 -2.00
C ALA A 135 10.65 -24.89 -2.53
N LEU A 136 11.68 -24.06 -2.72
CA LEU A 136 13.02 -24.48 -3.11
C LEU A 136 13.70 -25.31 -2.01
N ALA A 137 13.64 -24.86 -0.76
CA ALA A 137 14.15 -25.62 0.37
C ALA A 137 13.42 -26.97 0.54
N LEU A 138 12.11 -27.00 0.27
CA LEU A 138 11.32 -28.24 0.27
C LEU A 138 11.72 -29.19 -0.87
N VAL A 139 12.04 -28.66 -2.06
CA VAL A 139 12.54 -29.44 -3.19
C VAL A 139 13.93 -30.00 -2.90
N GLU A 140 14.83 -29.17 -2.37
CA GLU A 140 16.21 -29.55 -2.03
C GLU A 140 16.27 -30.58 -0.89
N SER A 141 15.35 -30.50 0.07
CA SER A 141 15.29 -31.46 1.20
C SER A 141 14.67 -32.80 0.84
N ARG A 142 13.95 -32.90 -0.29
CA ARG A 142 13.29 -34.14 -0.76
C ARG A 142 13.58 -34.43 -2.25
N PRO A 143 14.86 -34.67 -2.62
CA PRO A 143 15.25 -34.90 -4.02
C PRO A 143 14.62 -36.16 -4.62
N ASP A 144 14.19 -37.11 -3.79
CA ASP A 144 13.52 -38.35 -4.16
C ASP A 144 12.11 -38.15 -4.72
N LEU A 145 11.40 -37.10 -4.30
CA LEU A 145 10.03 -36.81 -4.76
C LEU A 145 9.97 -36.08 -6.10
N TRP A 146 11.09 -35.49 -6.54
CA TRP A 146 11.16 -34.62 -7.71
C TRP A 146 11.95 -35.23 -8.86
N ASN A 147 12.20 -36.54 -8.82
CA ASN A 147 12.66 -37.31 -9.98
C ASN A 147 11.55 -37.34 -11.05
N LEU A 148 11.42 -36.23 -11.79
CA LEU A 148 10.60 -36.16 -12.98
C LEU A 148 11.27 -37.07 -14.03
N PRO A 149 10.56 -38.06 -14.60
CA PRO A 149 11.15 -39.08 -15.48
C PRO A 149 11.60 -38.56 -16.86
N PHE A 150 11.79 -37.25 -17.03
CA PHE A 150 12.05 -36.60 -18.32
C PHE A 150 13.44 -35.94 -18.41
N LEU A 151 14.28 -36.02 -17.38
CA LEU A 151 15.69 -35.58 -17.44
C LEU A 151 16.63 -36.78 -17.36
N ALA A 152 16.48 -37.70 -18.31
CA ALA A 152 17.56 -38.61 -18.70
C ALA A 152 18.15 -38.08 -20.02
N ARG A 153 19.42 -37.68 -19.98
CA ARG A 153 20.30 -37.70 -21.15
C ARG A 153 21.43 -38.66 -20.85
#